data_AF-A0A3Q3ESB6-F1
#
_entry.id   AF-A0A3Q3ESB6-F1
#
_cell.length_a   1.000
_cell.length_b   1.000
_cell.length_c   1.000
_cell.angle_alpha   90.00
_cell.angle_beta   90.00
_cell.angle_gamma   90.00
#
_symmetry.space_group_name_H-M   'P 1'
#
loop_
_entity.id
_entity.type
_entity.pdbx_description
1 polymer ?
#
loop_
_entity_poly.entity_id
_entity_poly.type
_entity_poly.pdbx_seq_one_letter_code
_entity_poly.pdbx_strand_id
1 'polypeptide(L)'
;MDGVNEAGEVKVSRLQMEGENEDQTPPEHKCPELCDSLHGSVHDKENSSTMRAALCAQVCKVYRFQTEDQRWLLVREQMSETPLSFSLPKQLLSALIREHTSRVREVRELGDLSPHWDGLRHDIINHCSGLIGCYQDTLSELDKLSVSSCFKSSGSKSDKHLQFVSTNLHAQRMEVTAADSTGVWYEVITFGAPADHHQAFKHGGLKRLLSKHSNQADSSVSYSEDESCRARELLSSVAELQPLVFGLAEELLSVSQEQNSFRLQHVLNALNQQTELFVHALKDELVKSALLAIHNQCAANYNSSHVHSNGLLCDNTSADQEGETSSGQQEAEYDEEEWDRVWANVGKSINCIIVMWDRLQGQERPQDQTPSDQQEATAGDTNSQNTVSSSVSSGSSWQEQLLPLVVTLRDCVREAVGKARAAMTFVILQGAVASSVAHGPTQIVQRRHAVFSQALSAVACGFMLKLNAGLEDPEYLQQLLSVGVLVQFESLLSTYGDEVGMLEDMEVGVADLSDVAFTVTEATTEQPEDTAAGHSEEHGEQHTHTLTLTHTHTHTHSHTPHTHIHTLTHTLTHTLTHSPLTPHTHTHTHTLTHTHTHSQHTHTHTHTHTHT
;
A
#
# COMPACT_ATOMS: atom_id res chain seq x y z
N MET A 1 -45.19 -23.21 -2.18
CA MET A 1 -44.85 -24.17 -1.11
C MET A 1 -44.37 -23.31 0.04
N ASP A 2 -45.29 -23.06 0.95
CA ASP A 2 -45.10 -22.22 2.12
C ASP A 2 -44.30 -22.99 3.18
N GLY A 3 -43.26 -22.37 3.72
CA GLY A 3 -42.44 -22.88 4.80
C GLY A 3 -42.25 -21.78 5.84
N VAL A 4 -43.34 -21.42 6.51
CA VAL A 4 -43.34 -20.58 7.71
C VAL A 4 -42.77 -21.43 8.85
N ASN A 5 -41.57 -21.11 9.32
CA ASN A 5 -41.11 -21.59 10.62
C ASN A 5 -41.50 -20.54 11.67
N GLU A 6 -42.44 -20.92 12.53
CA GLU A 6 -42.87 -20.16 13.70
C GLU A 6 -41.67 -19.95 14.64
N ALA A 7 -41.28 -18.69 14.83
CA ALA A 7 -40.42 -18.30 15.93
C ALA A 7 -41.24 -18.40 17.23
N GLY A 8 -40.89 -19.38 18.08
CA GLY A 8 -41.46 -19.51 19.41
C GLY A 8 -41.10 -18.31 20.28
N GLU A 9 -42.08 -17.48 20.59
CA GLU A 9 -41.98 -16.36 21.52
C GLU A 9 -41.81 -16.90 22.96
N VAL A 10 -40.59 -16.86 23.51
CA VAL A 10 -40.34 -17.20 24.92
C VAL A 10 -40.74 -16.00 25.78
N LYS A 11 -41.94 -16.07 26.38
CA LYS A 11 -42.38 -15.11 27.42
C LYS A 11 -41.61 -15.36 28.72
N VAL A 12 -40.62 -14.51 28.99
CA VAL A 12 -40.01 -14.43 30.33
C VAL A 12 -40.99 -13.70 31.26
N SER A 13 -41.49 -14.44 32.25
CA SER A 13 -42.33 -13.88 33.31
C SER A 13 -41.47 -13.01 34.23
N ARG A 14 -41.85 -11.74 34.40
CA ARG A 14 -41.21 -10.79 35.31
C ARG A 14 -41.35 -11.27 36.76
N LEU A 15 -40.34 -11.96 37.28
CA LEU A 15 -40.22 -12.24 38.70
C LEU A 15 -39.69 -11.00 39.43
N GLN A 16 -40.40 -10.66 40.48
CA GLN A 16 -40.26 -9.49 41.33
C GLN A 16 -38.93 -9.56 42.10
N MET A 17 -38.10 -8.51 42.03
CA MET A 17 -37.01 -8.33 43.00
C MET A 17 -37.62 -8.11 44.38
N GLU A 18 -37.53 -9.09 45.26
CA GLU A 18 -37.70 -8.88 46.70
C GLU A 18 -36.39 -8.32 47.27
N GLY A 19 -36.53 -7.20 47.99
CA GLY A 19 -35.41 -6.45 48.56
C GLY A 19 -34.69 -7.22 49.67
N GLU A 20 -33.39 -6.94 49.76
CA GLU A 20 -32.49 -7.39 50.80
C GLU A 20 -33.04 -6.98 52.17
N ASN A 21 -33.43 -7.96 53.00
CA ASN A 21 -33.45 -7.81 54.44
C ASN A 21 -32.13 -8.34 54.99
N GLU A 22 -31.40 -7.46 55.66
CA GLU A 22 -30.23 -7.80 56.46
C GLU A 22 -30.59 -8.82 57.56
N ASP A 23 -29.58 -9.59 57.94
CA ASP A 23 -29.48 -10.42 59.16
C ASP A 23 -29.92 -11.90 59.04
N GLN A 24 -29.03 -12.72 58.45
CA GLN A 24 -28.77 -14.11 58.88
C GLN A 24 -27.55 -14.72 58.16
N THR A 25 -26.53 -15.10 58.92
CA THR A 25 -25.37 -15.88 58.45
C THR A 25 -25.79 -17.33 58.09
N PRO A 26 -25.46 -17.85 56.89
CA PRO A 26 -25.63 -19.27 56.58
C PRO A 26 -24.39 -20.10 56.96
N PRO A 27 -24.55 -21.41 57.26
CA PRO A 27 -23.52 -22.24 57.88
C PRO A 27 -22.45 -22.69 56.88
N GLU A 28 -21.20 -22.72 57.33
CA GLU A 28 -20.05 -23.29 56.65
C GLU A 28 -20.22 -24.81 56.47
N HIS A 29 -20.53 -25.27 55.24
CA HIS A 29 -20.30 -26.66 54.86
C HIS A 29 -19.81 -26.79 53.42
N LYS A 30 -18.51 -27.05 53.31
CA LYS A 30 -17.82 -27.90 52.33
C LYS A 30 -18.35 -27.86 50.89
N CYS A 31 -17.91 -26.86 50.12
CA CYS A 31 -17.80 -26.99 48.67
C CYS A 31 -16.65 -26.17 48.00
N PRO A 32 -15.41 -26.08 48.53
CA PRO A 32 -14.32 -25.48 47.73
C PRO A 32 -13.77 -26.43 46.64
N GLU A 33 -13.69 -27.73 46.92
CA GLU A 33 -12.93 -28.67 46.07
C GLU A 33 -13.61 -29.03 44.73
N LEU A 34 -14.93 -28.85 44.60
CA LEU A 34 -15.64 -29.11 43.34
C LEU A 34 -15.58 -27.92 42.35
N CYS A 35 -15.37 -26.70 42.83
CA CYS A 35 -15.17 -25.53 41.98
C CYS A 35 -13.75 -25.54 41.39
N ASP A 36 -12.74 -25.89 42.19
CA ASP A 36 -11.34 -25.95 41.73
C ASP A 36 -11.09 -27.11 40.74
N SER A 37 -11.84 -28.21 40.87
CA SER A 37 -11.71 -29.38 39.97
C SER A 37 -12.30 -29.16 38.57
N LEU A 38 -13.18 -28.17 38.39
CA LEU A 38 -13.73 -27.78 37.08
C LEU A 38 -12.85 -26.75 36.35
N HIS A 39 -11.89 -26.13 37.05
CA HIS A 39 -10.95 -25.16 36.48
C HIS A 39 -9.74 -25.80 35.79
N GLY A 40 -9.43 -27.07 36.04
CA GLY A 40 -8.14 -27.66 35.64
C GLY A 40 -8.01 -28.17 34.20
N SER A 41 -9.11 -28.51 33.52
CA SER A 41 -9.03 -29.32 32.27
C SER A 41 -9.22 -28.54 30.96
N VAL A 42 -9.66 -27.27 31.01
CA VAL A 42 -9.95 -26.44 29.82
C VAL A 42 -8.85 -25.42 29.51
N HIS A 43 -7.88 -25.25 30.43
CA HIS A 43 -6.85 -24.21 30.33
C HIS A 43 -5.73 -24.44 29.29
N ASP A 44 -5.53 -25.65 28.76
CA ASP A 44 -4.41 -25.91 27.84
C ASP A 44 -4.58 -25.23 26.47
N LYS A 45 -5.81 -25.15 25.92
CA LYS A 45 -6.06 -24.47 24.63
C LYS A 45 -6.05 -22.94 24.75
N GLU A 46 -6.54 -22.40 25.87
CA GLU A 46 -6.55 -20.95 26.13
C GLU A 46 -5.15 -20.37 26.38
N ASN A 47 -4.20 -21.19 26.85
CA ASN A 47 -2.81 -20.80 27.09
C ASN A 47 -1.87 -21.02 25.90
N SER A 48 -2.40 -21.41 24.74
CA SER A 48 -1.62 -21.55 23.50
C SER A 48 -0.91 -20.23 23.14
N SER A 49 0.24 -20.35 22.46
CA SER A 49 1.01 -19.19 21.97
C SER A 49 0.15 -18.28 21.10
N THR A 50 -0.68 -18.84 20.22
CA THR A 50 -1.63 -18.12 19.36
C THR A 50 -2.62 -17.29 20.16
N MET A 51 -3.22 -17.88 21.21
CA MET A 51 -4.19 -17.16 22.06
C MET A 51 -3.54 -16.05 22.88
N ARG A 52 -2.30 -16.25 23.36
CA ARG A 52 -1.52 -15.21 24.05
C ARG A 52 -1.09 -14.06 23.12
N ALA A 53 -0.87 -14.34 21.84
CA ALA A 53 -0.61 -13.32 20.83
C ALA A 53 -1.88 -12.52 20.48
N ALA A 54 -3.04 -13.16 20.52
CA ALA A 54 -4.32 -12.54 20.16
C ALA A 54 -4.98 -11.78 21.32
N LEU A 55 -4.85 -12.25 22.57
CA LEU A 55 -5.62 -11.75 23.72
C LEU A 55 -4.73 -11.38 24.90
N CYS A 56 -5.05 -10.28 25.58
CA CYS A 56 -4.44 -9.85 26.84
C CYS A 56 -5.49 -9.22 27.79
N ALA A 57 -5.05 -8.87 29.01
CA ALA A 57 -5.87 -8.17 30.01
C ALA A 57 -7.28 -8.78 30.22
N GLN A 58 -7.35 -10.10 30.41
CA GLN A 58 -8.61 -10.84 30.42
C GLN A 58 -9.41 -10.58 31.71
N VAL A 59 -10.71 -10.32 31.57
CA VAL A 59 -11.67 -10.22 32.68
C VAL A 59 -12.75 -11.27 32.47
N CYS A 60 -13.09 -12.01 33.53
CA CYS A 60 -13.99 -13.16 33.45
C CYS A 60 -15.11 -13.07 34.48
N LYS A 61 -16.32 -13.47 34.08
CA LYS A 61 -17.47 -13.73 34.96
C LYS A 61 -18.08 -15.09 34.63
N VAL A 62 -18.58 -15.76 35.65
CA VAL A 62 -19.17 -17.10 35.50
C VAL A 62 -20.58 -17.09 36.08
N TYR A 63 -21.50 -17.66 35.32
CA TYR A 63 -22.92 -17.74 35.62
C TYR A 63 -23.35 -19.20 35.58
N ARG A 64 -24.41 -19.51 36.34
CA ARG A 64 -25.04 -20.81 36.33
C ARG A 64 -26.52 -20.65 36.09
N PHE A 65 -27.03 -21.36 35.10
CA PHE A 65 -28.44 -21.37 34.74
C PHE A 65 -28.98 -22.78 34.86
N GLN A 66 -30.23 -22.89 35.29
CA GLN A 66 -30.93 -24.16 35.28
C GLN A 66 -31.78 -24.24 34.01
N THR A 67 -31.60 -25.31 33.23
CA THR A 67 -32.42 -25.57 32.04
C THR A 67 -33.79 -26.13 32.43
N GLU A 68 -34.72 -26.15 31.46
CA GLU A 68 -36.09 -26.67 31.67
C GLU A 68 -36.10 -28.12 32.19
N ASP A 69 -35.13 -28.93 31.78
CA ASP A 69 -34.93 -30.32 32.21
C ASP A 69 -34.14 -30.45 33.53
N GLN A 70 -34.00 -29.35 34.28
CA GLN A 70 -33.34 -29.27 35.59
C GLN A 70 -31.83 -29.57 35.58
N ARG A 71 -31.19 -29.63 34.40
CA ARG A 71 -29.73 -29.68 34.30
C ARG A 71 -29.11 -28.30 34.51
N TRP A 72 -27.85 -28.28 34.92
CA TRP A 72 -27.09 -27.04 35.08
C TRP A 72 -26.32 -26.73 33.80
N LEU A 73 -26.47 -25.49 33.33
CA LEU A 73 -25.59 -24.86 32.37
C LEU A 73 -24.62 -23.93 33.11
N LEU A 74 -23.35 -24.02 32.76
CA LEU A 74 -22.32 -23.09 33.16
C LEU A 74 -22.04 -22.16 31.98
N VAL A 75 -22.10 -20.84 32.22
CA VAL A 75 -21.78 -19.83 31.21
C VAL A 75 -20.62 -19.00 31.71
N ARG A 76 -19.51 -18.99 30.99
CA ARG A 76 -18.33 -18.18 31.28
C ARG A 76 -18.25 -17.07 30.25
N GLU A 77 -18.40 -15.83 30.70
CA GLU A 77 -18.21 -14.65 29.87
C GLU A 77 -16.82 -14.05 30.13
N GLN A 78 -16.09 -13.83 29.06
CA GLN A 78 -14.74 -13.28 29.06
C GLN A 78 -14.67 -12.07 28.12
N MET A 79 -14.13 -10.98 28.64
CA MET A 79 -13.72 -9.84 27.84
C MET A 79 -12.20 -9.76 27.84
N SER A 80 -11.60 -9.47 26.70
CA SER A 80 -10.15 -9.40 26.56
C SER A 80 -9.77 -8.28 25.61
N GLU A 81 -8.66 -7.60 25.91
CA GLU A 81 -8.00 -6.69 24.99
C GLU A 81 -7.16 -7.49 23.98
N THR A 82 -6.65 -6.84 22.94
CA THR A 82 -5.82 -7.50 21.92
C THR A 82 -4.52 -6.73 21.66
N PRO A 83 -3.35 -7.38 21.76
CA PRO A 83 -2.07 -6.77 21.38
C PRO A 83 -2.05 -6.27 19.92
N LEU A 84 -2.86 -6.90 19.06
CA LEU A 84 -3.04 -6.55 17.65
C LEU A 84 -3.52 -5.10 17.45
N SER A 85 -4.20 -4.53 18.45
CA SER A 85 -4.68 -3.15 18.41
C SER A 85 -3.53 -2.14 18.23
N PHE A 86 -2.29 -2.48 18.61
CA PHE A 86 -1.11 -1.63 18.44
C PHE A 86 -0.08 -2.25 17.50
N SER A 87 0.13 -3.57 17.53
CA SER A 87 1.15 -4.20 16.69
C SER A 87 0.82 -4.10 15.20
N LEU A 88 -0.43 -4.30 14.79
CA LEU A 88 -0.83 -4.20 13.38
C LEU A 88 -0.72 -2.77 12.84
N PRO A 89 -1.22 -1.72 13.53
CA PRO A 89 -0.99 -0.33 13.11
C PRO A 89 0.49 0.01 12.90
N LYS A 90 1.39 -0.46 13.77
CA LYS A 90 2.83 -0.22 13.63
C LYS A 90 3.41 -0.89 12.39
N GLN A 91 3.04 -2.14 12.13
CA GLN A 91 3.47 -2.87 10.94
C GLN A 91 2.94 -2.22 9.66
N LEU A 92 1.67 -1.82 9.66
CA LEU A 92 1.05 -1.12 8.54
C LEU A 92 1.72 0.23 8.28
N LEU A 93 1.95 1.06 9.31
CA LEU A 93 2.68 2.32 9.18
C LEU A 93 4.08 2.11 8.61
N SER A 94 4.80 1.09 9.09
CA SER A 94 6.12 0.73 8.56
C SER A 94 6.08 0.32 7.09
N ALA A 95 5.04 -0.41 6.68
CA ALA A 95 4.83 -0.78 5.28
C ALA A 95 4.52 0.44 4.40
N LEU A 96 3.62 1.31 4.83
CA LEU A 96 3.26 2.56 4.14
C LEU A 96 4.46 3.50 4.00
N ILE A 97 5.28 3.65 5.06
CA ILE A 97 6.52 4.45 5.02
C ILE A 97 7.47 3.88 3.95
N ARG A 98 7.64 2.54 3.91
CA ARG A 98 8.50 1.87 2.94
C ARG A 98 8.01 2.09 1.51
N GLU A 99 6.71 1.94 1.29
CA GLU A 99 6.08 2.14 -0.02
C GLU A 99 6.31 3.57 -0.54
N HIS A 100 5.96 4.59 0.25
CA HIS A 100 6.18 5.98 -0.13
C HIS A 100 7.68 6.31 -0.31
N THR A 101 8.56 5.71 0.50
CA THR A 101 10.01 5.89 0.35
C THR A 101 10.54 5.28 -0.95
N SER A 102 10.02 4.12 -1.35
CA SER A 102 10.32 3.51 -2.66
C SER A 102 9.89 4.44 -3.78
N ARG A 103 8.65 4.93 -3.73
CA ARG A 103 8.10 5.84 -4.74
C ARG A 103 8.92 7.12 -4.88
N VAL A 104 9.36 7.73 -3.77
CA VAL A 104 10.27 8.89 -3.78
C VAL A 104 11.60 8.56 -4.44
N ARG A 105 12.17 7.38 -4.16
CA ARG A 105 13.42 6.94 -4.77
C ARG A 105 13.26 6.76 -6.28
N GLU A 106 12.21 6.07 -6.70
CA GLU A 106 11.92 5.76 -8.10
C GLU A 106 11.82 7.03 -8.96
N VAL A 107 11.05 8.04 -8.52
CA VAL A 107 10.93 9.29 -9.29
C VAL A 107 12.20 10.15 -9.25
N ARG A 108 13.05 10.01 -8.22
CA ARG A 108 14.37 10.68 -8.15
C ARG A 108 15.38 10.06 -9.12
N GLU A 109 15.31 8.75 -9.34
CA GLU A 109 16.22 8.03 -10.23
C GLU A 109 15.96 8.27 -11.72
N LEU A 110 14.85 8.94 -12.08
CA LEU A 110 14.50 9.27 -13.47
C LEU A 110 15.48 10.27 -14.15
N GLY A 111 16.44 10.83 -13.42
CA GLY A 111 17.48 11.70 -13.97
C GLY A 111 16.97 13.10 -14.35
N ASP A 112 17.53 13.67 -15.42
CA ASP A 112 17.16 15.02 -15.88
C ASP A 112 15.83 15.00 -16.62
N LEU A 113 14.92 15.88 -16.20
CA LEU A 113 13.55 15.97 -16.71
C LEU A 113 13.29 17.37 -17.30
N SER A 114 12.27 17.47 -18.17
CA SER A 114 11.76 18.77 -18.61
C SER A 114 11.17 19.54 -17.42
N PRO A 115 11.10 20.89 -17.46
CA PRO A 115 10.59 21.68 -16.33
C PRO A 115 9.18 21.27 -15.86
N HIS A 116 8.31 20.87 -16.81
CA HIS A 116 6.96 20.40 -16.50
C HIS A 116 6.96 19.07 -15.73
N TRP A 117 7.71 18.08 -16.22
CA TRP A 117 7.83 16.77 -15.56
C TRP A 117 8.62 16.86 -14.25
N ASP A 118 9.58 17.78 -14.17
CA ASP A 118 10.29 18.05 -12.93
C ASP A 118 9.37 18.67 -11.87
N GLY A 119 8.47 19.58 -12.25
CA GLY A 119 7.42 20.08 -11.36
C GLY A 119 6.55 18.95 -10.81
N LEU A 120 6.10 18.04 -11.68
CA LEU A 120 5.33 16.86 -11.28
C LEU A 120 6.10 15.95 -10.32
N ARG A 121 7.39 15.69 -10.61
CA ARG A 121 8.28 14.95 -9.71
C ARG A 121 8.36 15.63 -8.35
N HIS A 122 8.53 16.95 -8.29
CA HIS A 122 8.56 17.69 -7.03
C HIS A 122 7.25 17.54 -6.25
N ASP A 123 6.10 17.63 -6.91
CA ASP A 123 4.79 17.47 -6.27
C ASP A 123 4.62 16.06 -5.68
N ILE A 124 4.99 15.01 -6.42
CA ILE A 124 4.99 13.62 -5.94
C ILE A 124 5.91 13.46 -4.73
N ILE A 125 7.15 13.95 -4.82
CA ILE A 125 8.13 13.85 -3.74
C ILE A 125 7.63 14.57 -2.49
N ASN A 126 7.09 15.78 -2.63
CA ASN A 126 6.59 16.58 -1.53
C ASN A 126 5.38 15.89 -0.87
N HIS A 127 4.45 15.38 -1.66
CA HIS A 127 3.29 14.64 -1.17
C HIS A 127 3.71 13.40 -0.38
N CYS A 128 4.56 12.54 -0.96
CA CYS A 128 5.05 11.32 -0.31
C CYS A 128 5.88 11.64 0.93
N SER A 129 6.78 12.63 0.87
CA SER A 129 7.61 13.04 2.01
C SER A 129 6.77 13.57 3.16
N GLY A 130 5.68 14.29 2.86
CA GLY A 130 4.71 14.73 3.86
C GLY A 130 4.06 13.56 4.60
N LEU A 131 3.57 12.55 3.88
CA LEU A 131 3.00 11.33 4.47
C LEU A 131 4.02 10.54 5.27
N ILE A 132 5.24 10.35 4.74
CA ILE A 132 6.34 9.67 5.44
C ILE A 132 6.60 10.35 6.80
N GLY A 133 6.71 11.68 6.80
CA GLY A 133 6.93 12.44 8.05
C GLY A 133 5.79 12.25 9.06
N CYS A 134 4.52 12.30 8.61
CA CYS A 134 3.37 12.07 9.48
C CYS A 134 3.31 10.65 10.05
N TYR A 135 3.65 9.63 9.24
CA TYR A 135 3.66 8.24 9.66
C TYR A 135 4.82 7.92 10.59
N GLN A 136 6.00 8.48 10.34
CA GLN A 136 7.15 8.35 11.25
C GLN A 136 6.89 8.99 12.62
N ASP A 137 6.27 10.18 12.64
CA ASP A 137 5.83 10.86 13.87
C ASP A 137 4.84 9.97 14.65
N THR A 138 3.81 9.47 13.97
CA THR A 138 2.81 8.58 14.59
C THR A 138 3.45 7.28 15.13
N LEU A 139 4.29 6.62 14.33
CA LEU A 139 4.96 5.38 14.69
C LEU A 139 5.87 5.57 15.91
N SER A 140 6.65 6.66 15.93
CA SER A 140 7.54 6.99 17.05
C SER A 140 6.79 7.19 18.36
N GLU A 141 5.60 7.80 18.32
CA GLU A 141 4.76 7.93 19.52
C GLU A 141 4.10 6.60 19.92
N LEU A 142 3.65 5.79 18.96
CA LEU A 142 3.10 4.46 19.25
C LEU A 142 4.14 3.52 19.89
N ASP A 143 5.42 3.64 19.51
CA ASP A 143 6.51 2.89 20.13
C ASP A 143 6.77 3.26 21.59
N LYS A 144 6.50 4.51 21.98
CA LYS A 144 6.59 4.93 23.39
C LYS A 144 5.45 4.39 24.25
N LEU A 145 4.26 4.20 23.65
CA LEU A 145 3.04 3.85 24.38
C LEU A 145 2.86 2.34 24.59
N SER A 146 3.37 1.50 23.68
CA SER A 146 3.06 0.06 23.64
C SER A 146 3.62 -0.77 24.80
N VAL A 147 4.50 -0.21 25.63
CA VAL A 147 5.10 -0.93 26.77
C VAL A 147 4.08 -1.16 27.91
N SER A 148 3.00 -0.38 27.97
CA SER A 148 2.10 -0.36 29.16
C SER A 148 0.62 -0.65 28.89
N SER A 149 0.12 -0.56 27.66
CA SER A 149 -1.30 -0.75 27.34
C SER A 149 -1.50 -1.23 25.89
N CYS A 150 -2.40 -2.18 25.69
CA CYS A 150 -2.87 -2.63 24.38
C CYS A 150 -4.22 -1.99 24.00
N PHE A 151 -4.63 -0.94 24.70
CA PHE A 151 -5.98 -0.41 24.63
C PHE A 151 -6.05 1.11 24.39
N LYS A 152 -6.83 1.51 23.38
CA LYS A 152 -7.21 2.91 23.14
C LYS A 152 -8.63 3.15 23.63
N SER A 153 -8.76 3.83 24.77
CA SER A 153 -10.07 4.22 25.29
C SER A 153 -10.80 5.23 24.38
N SER A 154 -12.12 5.30 24.49
CA SER A 154 -12.89 6.37 23.84
C SER A 154 -12.52 7.78 24.32
N GLY A 155 -11.90 7.93 25.49
CA GLY A 155 -11.44 9.23 26.00
C GLY A 155 -10.28 9.80 25.19
N SER A 156 -9.48 8.94 24.55
CA SER A 156 -8.33 9.32 23.71
C SER A 156 -8.63 9.20 22.21
N LYS A 157 -9.91 9.10 21.81
CA LYS A 157 -10.28 8.89 20.41
C LYS A 157 -9.81 9.98 19.46
N SER A 158 -9.75 11.23 19.93
CA SER A 158 -9.30 12.41 19.17
C SER A 158 -7.78 12.65 19.24
N ASP A 159 -7.03 11.79 19.91
CA ASP A 159 -5.57 11.87 19.94
C ASP A 159 -5.00 11.58 18.55
N LYS A 160 -4.19 12.51 18.04
CA LYS A 160 -3.51 12.42 16.75
C LYS A 160 -2.64 11.17 16.65
N HIS A 161 -1.90 10.85 17.70
CA HIS A 161 -0.91 9.78 17.67
C HIS A 161 -1.54 8.39 17.78
N LEU A 162 -2.79 8.31 18.23
CA LEU A 162 -3.57 7.08 18.29
C LEU A 162 -4.55 6.93 17.12
N GLN A 163 -4.48 7.79 16.09
CA GLN A 163 -5.45 7.78 14.99
C GLN A 163 -5.55 6.43 14.24
N PHE A 164 -4.47 5.65 14.16
CA PHE A 164 -4.44 4.34 13.50
C PHE A 164 -4.91 3.18 14.39
N VAL A 165 -5.02 3.41 15.69
CA VAL A 165 -5.39 2.40 16.70
C VAL A 165 -6.91 2.37 16.86
N SER A 166 -7.49 1.17 16.85
CA SER A 166 -8.92 0.95 17.02
C SER A 166 -9.40 1.41 18.40
N THR A 167 -10.40 2.29 18.44
CA THR A 167 -10.97 2.74 19.72
C THR A 167 -11.79 1.62 20.35
N ASN A 168 -11.62 1.39 21.65
CA ASN A 168 -12.38 0.43 22.44
C ASN A 168 -12.40 -1.02 21.89
N LEU A 169 -11.34 -1.46 21.20
CA LEU A 169 -11.28 -2.81 20.63
C LEU A 169 -11.12 -3.89 21.71
N HIS A 170 -12.09 -4.82 21.75
CA HIS A 170 -12.11 -5.97 22.63
C HIS A 170 -12.63 -7.22 21.92
N ALA A 171 -12.18 -8.37 22.37
CA ALA A 171 -12.81 -9.66 22.11
C ALA A 171 -13.72 -10.04 23.29
N GLN A 172 -15.00 -10.27 23.00
CA GLN A 172 -15.99 -10.79 23.95
C GLN A 172 -16.26 -12.25 23.59
N ARG A 173 -15.96 -13.15 24.53
CA ARG A 173 -16.02 -14.59 24.35
C ARG A 173 -16.93 -15.18 25.42
N MET A 174 -17.83 -16.06 25.03
CA MET A 174 -18.75 -16.74 25.93
C MET A 174 -18.64 -18.24 25.73
N GLU A 175 -18.26 -18.97 26.77
CA GLU A 175 -18.27 -20.43 26.79
C GLU A 175 -19.52 -20.92 27.49
N VAL A 176 -20.26 -21.82 26.84
CA VAL A 176 -21.45 -22.46 27.40
C VAL A 176 -21.18 -23.95 27.55
N THR A 177 -21.15 -24.42 28.81
CA THR A 177 -20.83 -25.81 29.16
C THR A 177 -22.04 -26.47 29.81
N ALA A 178 -22.49 -27.58 29.23
CA ALA A 178 -23.52 -28.44 29.81
C ALA A 178 -22.87 -29.57 30.61
N ALA A 179 -23.65 -30.24 31.47
CA ALA A 179 -23.17 -31.27 32.40
C ALA A 179 -22.34 -32.40 31.75
N ASP A 180 -22.54 -32.66 30.46
CA ASP A 180 -21.89 -33.74 29.70
C ASP A 180 -21.21 -33.26 28.40
N SER A 181 -20.92 -31.96 28.25
CA SER A 181 -20.30 -31.41 27.04
C SER A 181 -18.96 -30.71 27.33
N THR A 182 -18.12 -30.61 26.30
CA THR A 182 -16.79 -29.97 26.38
C THR A 182 -16.82 -28.45 26.29
N GLY A 183 -17.99 -27.82 26.42
CA GLY A 183 -18.17 -26.38 26.24
C GLY A 183 -18.24 -25.95 24.77
N VAL A 184 -19.05 -24.93 24.47
CA VAL A 184 -19.13 -24.28 23.14
C VAL A 184 -18.78 -22.81 23.30
N TRP A 185 -17.85 -22.32 22.47
CA TRP A 185 -17.41 -20.93 22.47
C TRP A 185 -18.17 -20.10 21.43
N TYR A 186 -18.67 -18.95 21.88
CA TYR A 186 -19.23 -17.89 21.07
C TYR A 186 -18.32 -16.67 21.18
N GLU A 187 -18.05 -16.01 20.06
CA GLU A 187 -17.04 -14.95 20.00
C GLU A 187 -17.56 -13.77 19.20
N VAL A 188 -17.40 -12.57 19.75
CA VAL A 188 -17.80 -11.30 19.14
C VAL A 188 -16.67 -10.30 19.34
N ILE A 189 -16.27 -9.61 18.27
CA ILE A 189 -15.33 -8.50 18.35
C ILE A 189 -16.13 -7.20 18.46
N THR A 190 -15.85 -6.40 19.48
CA THR A 190 -16.51 -5.11 19.70
C THR A 190 -15.49 -4.00 19.71
N PHE A 191 -15.78 -2.92 18.99
CA PHE A 191 -14.90 -1.75 18.90
C PHE A 191 -15.70 -0.52 18.46
N GLY A 192 -15.16 0.67 18.68
CA GLY A 192 -15.70 1.90 18.13
C GLY A 192 -15.58 1.88 16.61
N ALA A 193 -16.61 2.37 15.91
CA ALA A 193 -16.64 2.38 14.45
C ALA A 193 -15.33 2.98 13.88
N PRO A 194 -14.75 2.37 12.81
CA PRO A 194 -13.57 2.91 12.15
C PRO A 194 -13.79 4.37 11.76
N ALA A 195 -13.08 5.29 12.42
CA ALA A 195 -13.28 6.71 12.23
C ALA A 195 -12.06 7.54 12.67
N ASP A 196 -11.79 8.62 11.95
CA ASP A 196 -10.72 9.57 12.31
C ASP A 196 -11.30 10.77 13.08
N HIS A 197 -11.40 10.60 14.40
CA HIS A 197 -11.86 11.66 15.30
C HIS A 197 -10.87 12.81 15.47
N HIS A 198 -9.59 12.63 15.11
CA HIS A 198 -8.61 13.70 15.17
C HIS A 198 -8.90 14.77 14.11
N GLN A 199 -9.30 14.35 12.91
CA GLN A 199 -9.65 15.25 11.80
C GLN A 199 -11.08 15.82 11.88
N ALA A 200 -11.91 15.33 12.81
CA ALA A 200 -13.32 15.70 12.98
C ALA A 200 -14.17 15.50 11.70
N PHE A 201 -15.44 15.91 11.74
CA PHE A 201 -16.44 15.60 10.70
C PHE A 201 -17.14 16.84 10.11
N LYS A 202 -16.56 18.04 10.30
CA LYS A 202 -17.15 19.31 9.83
C LYS A 202 -17.44 19.34 8.33
N HIS A 203 -16.69 18.59 7.53
CA HIS A 203 -16.82 18.53 6.06
C HIS A 203 -17.39 17.20 5.54
N GLY A 204 -17.96 16.38 6.43
CA GLY A 204 -18.30 14.98 6.19
C GLY A 204 -17.15 14.05 6.57
N GLY A 205 -17.44 12.75 6.54
CA GLY A 205 -16.45 11.68 6.61
C GLY A 205 -15.84 11.36 5.25
N LEU A 206 -15.03 10.30 5.23
CA LEU A 206 -14.12 9.96 4.15
C LEU A 206 -14.81 9.77 2.81
N LYS A 207 -15.94 9.05 2.75
CA LYS A 207 -16.71 8.87 1.51
C LYS A 207 -17.01 10.20 0.80
N ARG A 208 -17.44 11.21 1.55
CA ARG A 208 -17.77 12.53 1.01
C ARG A 208 -16.54 13.35 0.64
N LEU A 209 -15.44 13.16 1.37
CA LEU A 209 -14.16 13.79 1.06
C LEU A 209 -13.59 13.23 -0.26
N LEU A 210 -13.64 11.92 -0.46
CA LEU A 210 -13.23 11.25 -1.70
C LEU A 210 -14.09 11.66 -2.89
N SER A 211 -15.43 11.69 -2.74
CA SER A 211 -16.32 12.07 -3.84
C SER A 211 -16.09 13.50 -4.33
N LYS A 212 -15.73 14.42 -3.42
CA LYS A 212 -15.38 15.80 -3.79
C LYS A 212 -14.09 15.88 -4.59
N HIS A 213 -13.13 14.99 -4.31
CA HIS A 213 -11.84 14.95 -4.99
C HIS A 213 -11.90 14.25 -6.34
N SER A 214 -12.63 13.13 -6.43
CA SER A 214 -12.77 12.36 -7.68
C SER A 214 -13.32 13.20 -8.83
N ASN A 215 -14.32 14.05 -8.56
CA ASN A 215 -14.93 14.93 -9.56
C ASN A 215 -13.96 15.97 -10.17
N GLN A 216 -12.73 16.10 -9.65
CA GLN A 216 -11.70 17.02 -10.16
C GLN A 216 -10.60 16.29 -10.95
N ALA A 217 -10.53 14.96 -10.90
CA ALA A 217 -9.39 14.17 -11.39
C ALA A 217 -9.62 13.46 -12.75
N ASP A 218 -10.80 13.63 -13.38
CA ASP A 218 -11.26 12.81 -14.51
C ASP A 218 -10.53 13.01 -15.86
N SER A 219 -9.37 13.67 -15.91
CA SER A 219 -8.68 14.00 -17.17
C SER A 219 -7.24 13.52 -17.30
N SER A 220 -6.70 12.73 -16.37
CA SER A 220 -5.33 12.20 -16.48
C SER A 220 -5.28 10.74 -16.96
N VAL A 221 -4.32 10.44 -17.82
CA VAL A 221 -3.98 9.07 -18.22
C VAL A 221 -3.32 8.38 -17.02
N SER A 222 -3.84 7.23 -16.61
CA SER A 222 -3.26 6.40 -15.54
C SER A 222 -2.62 5.15 -16.13
N TYR A 223 -1.55 4.70 -15.48
CA TYR A 223 -0.88 3.43 -15.77
C TYR A 223 -0.92 2.55 -14.53
N SER A 224 -1.02 1.25 -14.76
CA SER A 224 -0.97 0.24 -13.71
C SER A 224 0.42 0.06 -13.12
N GLU A 225 0.51 -0.62 -11.97
CA GLU A 225 1.80 -0.97 -11.36
C GLU A 225 2.60 -1.94 -12.25
N ASP A 226 1.92 -2.83 -12.98
CA ASP A 226 2.57 -3.75 -13.94
C ASP A 226 3.21 -2.97 -15.09
N GLU A 227 2.50 -2.00 -15.67
CA GLU A 227 3.06 -1.13 -16.71
C GLU A 227 4.22 -0.28 -16.18
N SER A 228 4.13 0.19 -14.93
CA SER A 228 5.24 0.89 -14.27
C SER A 228 6.45 -0.02 -14.06
N CYS A 229 6.25 -1.30 -13.70
CA CYS A 229 7.32 -2.30 -13.63
C CYS A 229 7.97 -2.51 -15.00
N ARG A 230 7.17 -2.76 -16.03
CA ARG A 230 7.65 -2.98 -17.40
C ARG A 230 8.41 -1.76 -17.94
N ALA A 231 7.94 -0.55 -17.65
CA ALA A 231 8.63 0.68 -18.02
C ALA A 231 10.02 0.80 -17.38
N ARG A 232 10.17 0.39 -16.10
CA ARG A 232 11.47 0.34 -15.41
C ARG A 232 12.40 -0.68 -16.06
N GLU A 233 11.91 -1.88 -16.36
CA GLU A 233 12.69 -2.94 -17.02
C GLU A 233 13.17 -2.51 -18.40
N LEU A 234 12.31 -1.82 -19.17
CA LEU A 234 12.67 -1.28 -20.48
C LEU A 234 13.74 -0.19 -20.37
N LEU A 235 13.60 0.74 -19.41
CA LEU A 235 14.64 1.76 -19.16
C LEU A 235 15.99 1.15 -18.80
N SER A 236 16.01 0.13 -17.93
CA SER A 236 17.24 -0.60 -17.58
C SER A 236 17.83 -1.30 -18.80
N SER A 237 17.01 -2.01 -19.58
CA SER A 237 17.45 -2.71 -20.79
C SER A 237 18.07 -1.75 -21.80
N VAL A 238 17.43 -0.60 -22.03
CA VAL A 238 17.93 0.44 -22.95
C VAL A 238 19.22 1.07 -22.42
N ALA A 239 19.33 1.29 -21.11
CA ALA A 239 20.53 1.85 -20.47
C ALA A 239 21.74 0.90 -20.57
N GLU A 240 21.53 -0.42 -20.55
CA GLU A 240 22.58 -1.43 -20.71
C GLU A 240 22.96 -1.64 -22.18
N LEU A 241 21.98 -1.74 -23.08
CA LEU A 241 22.23 -2.08 -24.49
C LEU A 241 22.85 -0.92 -25.28
N GLN A 242 22.49 0.33 -24.99
CA GLN A 242 23.02 1.48 -25.74
C GLN A 242 24.57 1.59 -25.67
N PRO A 243 25.22 1.55 -24.49
CA PRO A 243 26.68 1.55 -24.40
C PRO A 243 27.33 0.34 -25.09
N LEU A 244 26.70 -0.84 -25.05
CA LEU A 244 27.21 -2.04 -25.71
C LEU A 244 27.21 -1.90 -27.23
N VAL A 245 26.10 -1.43 -27.80
CA VAL A 245 25.99 -1.16 -29.25
C VAL A 245 27.00 -0.10 -29.67
N PHE A 246 27.17 0.98 -28.88
CA PHE A 246 28.16 2.02 -29.17
C PHE A 246 29.60 1.48 -29.08
N GLY A 247 29.93 0.70 -28.05
CA GLY A 247 31.25 0.11 -27.88
C GLY A 247 31.62 -0.84 -29.01
N LEU A 248 30.71 -1.72 -29.41
CA LEU A 248 30.91 -2.64 -30.53
C LEU A 248 31.01 -1.91 -31.88
N ALA A 249 30.28 -0.81 -32.07
CA ALA A 249 30.37 -0.01 -33.28
C ALA A 249 31.72 0.71 -33.39
N GLU A 250 32.29 1.20 -32.28
CA GLU A 250 33.65 1.76 -32.24
C GLU A 250 34.73 0.67 -32.42
N GLU A 251 34.54 -0.51 -31.82
CA GLU A 251 35.43 -1.66 -32.03
C GLU A 251 35.43 -2.10 -33.50
N LEU A 252 34.27 -2.08 -34.16
CA LEU A 252 34.19 -2.36 -35.59
C LEU A 252 35.07 -1.39 -36.40
N LEU A 253 35.03 -0.10 -36.06
CA LEU A 253 35.86 0.90 -36.73
C LEU A 253 37.35 0.71 -36.45
N SER A 254 37.74 0.34 -35.22
CA SER A 254 39.16 0.12 -34.88
C SER A 254 39.72 -1.13 -35.58
N VAL A 255 38.99 -2.25 -35.57
CA VAL A 255 39.40 -3.49 -36.25
C VAL A 255 39.45 -3.32 -37.77
N SER A 256 38.62 -2.42 -38.33
CA SER A 256 38.65 -2.12 -39.76
C SER A 256 39.95 -1.45 -40.23
N GLN A 257 40.72 -0.82 -39.32
CA GLN A 257 42.06 -0.28 -39.61
C GLN A 257 43.13 -1.37 -39.69
N GLU A 258 42.96 -2.44 -38.91
CA GLU A 258 43.89 -3.58 -38.85
C GLU A 258 43.74 -4.53 -40.05
N GLN A 259 42.72 -4.34 -40.91
CA GLN A 259 42.36 -5.21 -42.04
C GLN A 259 42.20 -6.70 -41.65
N ASN A 260 41.75 -6.98 -40.42
CA ASN A 260 41.56 -8.34 -39.93
C ASN A 260 40.12 -8.82 -40.20
N SER A 261 39.93 -9.53 -41.30
CA SER A 261 38.60 -10.00 -41.77
C SER A 261 37.87 -10.91 -40.76
N PHE A 262 38.58 -11.83 -40.10
CA PHE A 262 37.96 -12.73 -39.11
C PHE A 262 37.48 -11.98 -37.86
N ARG A 263 38.32 -11.10 -37.31
CA ARG A 263 37.94 -10.29 -36.15
C ARG A 263 36.79 -9.34 -36.49
N LEU A 264 36.80 -8.74 -37.68
CA LEU A 264 35.74 -7.82 -38.07
C LEU A 264 34.39 -8.54 -38.21
N GLN A 265 34.36 -9.73 -38.82
CA GLN A 265 33.15 -10.55 -38.90
C GLN A 265 32.62 -10.90 -37.50
N HIS A 266 33.51 -11.23 -36.56
CA HIS A 266 33.11 -11.55 -35.19
C HIS A 266 32.48 -10.34 -34.49
N VAL A 267 33.10 -9.15 -34.57
CA VAL A 267 32.57 -7.91 -33.99
C VAL A 267 31.26 -7.50 -34.66
N LEU A 268 31.14 -7.64 -35.97
CA LEU A 268 29.90 -7.36 -36.70
C LEU A 268 28.75 -8.29 -36.30
N ASN A 269 29.03 -9.58 -36.11
CA ASN A 269 28.03 -10.53 -35.63
C ASN A 269 27.55 -10.19 -34.22
N ALA A 270 28.47 -9.81 -33.33
CA ALA A 270 28.15 -9.36 -31.97
C ALA A 270 27.32 -8.06 -32.01
N LEU A 271 27.72 -7.08 -32.83
CA LEU A 271 26.98 -5.82 -33.03
C LEU A 271 25.57 -6.08 -33.54
N ASN A 272 25.40 -6.98 -34.51
CA ASN A 272 24.10 -7.35 -35.02
C ASN A 272 23.22 -7.99 -33.94
N GLN A 273 23.77 -8.95 -33.17
CA GLN A 273 23.04 -9.60 -32.09
C GLN A 273 22.56 -8.60 -31.03
N GLN A 274 23.43 -7.68 -30.58
CA GLN A 274 23.05 -6.67 -29.59
C GLN A 274 22.05 -5.66 -30.14
N THR A 275 22.15 -5.31 -31.43
CA THR A 275 21.20 -4.41 -32.09
C THR A 275 19.82 -5.05 -32.23
N GLU A 276 19.74 -6.34 -32.52
CA GLU A 276 18.47 -7.09 -32.57
C GLU A 276 17.81 -7.18 -31.18
N LEU A 277 18.58 -7.43 -30.12
CA LEU A 277 18.08 -7.39 -28.74
C LEU A 277 17.56 -6.00 -28.38
N PHE A 278 18.27 -4.95 -28.77
CA PHE A 278 17.87 -3.56 -28.59
C PHE A 278 16.55 -3.25 -29.30
N VAL A 279 16.43 -3.63 -30.57
CA VAL A 279 15.20 -3.45 -31.35
C VAL A 279 14.04 -4.24 -30.74
N HIS A 280 14.28 -5.46 -30.27
CA HIS A 280 13.26 -6.28 -29.61
C HIS A 280 12.73 -5.61 -28.33
N ALA A 281 13.61 -5.05 -27.49
CA ALA A 281 13.21 -4.33 -26.29
C ALA A 281 12.34 -3.09 -26.58
N LEU A 282 12.62 -2.40 -27.69
CA LEU A 282 11.88 -1.20 -28.10
C LEU A 282 10.51 -1.46 -28.75
N LYS A 283 10.24 -2.69 -29.20
CA LYS A 283 8.96 -3.08 -29.81
C LYS A 283 7.82 -3.23 -28.80
N ASP A 284 8.06 -2.93 -27.53
CA ASP A 284 7.02 -2.96 -26.52
C ASP A 284 5.91 -1.93 -26.85
N GLU A 285 4.66 -2.40 -26.96
CA GLU A 285 3.48 -1.56 -27.23
C GLU A 285 3.30 -0.43 -26.20
N LEU A 286 3.83 -0.59 -24.98
CA LEU A 286 3.81 0.44 -23.95
C LEU A 286 4.57 1.69 -24.37
N VAL A 287 5.65 1.56 -25.15
CA VAL A 287 6.39 2.72 -25.68
C VAL A 287 5.52 3.49 -26.66
N LYS A 288 4.83 2.78 -27.55
CA LYS A 288 3.95 3.38 -28.55
C LYS A 288 2.76 4.08 -27.88
N SER A 289 2.08 3.42 -26.94
CA SER A 289 0.93 3.98 -26.22
C SER A 289 1.31 5.20 -25.38
N ALA A 290 2.48 5.20 -24.74
CA ALA A 290 2.97 6.32 -23.96
C ALA A 290 3.34 7.53 -24.84
N LEU A 291 3.98 7.32 -25.99
CA LEU A 291 4.30 8.40 -26.94
C LEU A 291 3.02 9.06 -27.48
N LEU A 292 2.01 8.27 -27.81
CA LEU A 292 0.66 8.74 -28.18
C LEU A 292 0.05 9.60 -27.07
N ALA A 293 0.10 9.13 -25.83
CA ALA A 293 -0.43 9.84 -24.67
C ALA A 293 0.29 11.18 -24.43
N ILE A 294 1.61 11.21 -24.55
CA ILE A 294 2.41 12.45 -24.45
C ILE A 294 1.98 13.45 -25.52
N HIS A 295 1.84 13.01 -26.77
CA HIS A 295 1.44 13.88 -27.86
C HIS A 295 0.05 14.49 -27.63
N ASN A 296 -0.91 13.67 -27.20
CA ASN A 296 -2.27 14.12 -26.88
C ASN A 296 -2.29 15.15 -25.74
N GLN A 297 -1.46 14.97 -24.70
CA GLN A 297 -1.32 15.96 -23.62
C GLN A 297 -0.72 17.27 -24.11
N CYS A 298 0.30 17.22 -24.97
CA CYS A 298 0.87 18.42 -25.59
C CYS A 298 -0.18 19.16 -26.44
N ALA A 299 -0.90 18.45 -27.31
CA ALA A 299 -1.95 19.03 -28.16
C ALA A 299 -3.08 19.66 -27.34
N ALA A 300 -3.52 19.03 -26.25
CA ALA A 300 -4.53 19.58 -25.35
C ALA A 300 -4.08 20.88 -24.66
N ASN A 301 -2.81 20.94 -24.23
CA ASN A 301 -2.25 22.12 -23.58
C ASN A 301 -2.10 23.32 -24.53
N TYR A 302 -1.86 23.09 -25.83
CA TYR A 302 -1.85 24.17 -26.84
C TYR A 302 -3.24 24.77 -27.11
N ASN A 303 -4.31 23.98 -26.94
CA ASN A 303 -5.68 24.40 -27.21
C ASN A 303 -6.38 25.04 -25.99
N SER A 304 -5.86 24.87 -24.77
CA SER A 304 -6.44 25.40 -23.54
C SER A 304 -5.83 26.77 -23.17
N SER A 305 -6.20 27.83 -23.90
CA SER A 305 -5.78 29.21 -23.61
C SER A 305 -6.69 29.95 -22.60
N HIS A 306 -7.41 29.26 -21.71
CA HIS A 306 -8.28 29.91 -20.74
C HIS A 306 -7.85 29.68 -19.28
N VAL A 307 -7.47 30.79 -18.66
CA VAL A 307 -7.07 31.01 -17.28
C VAL A 307 -8.07 30.39 -16.29
N HIS A 308 -7.64 29.35 -15.57
CA HIS A 308 -8.07 29.09 -14.19
C HIS A 308 -6.86 28.74 -13.34
N SER A 309 -6.64 29.57 -12.33
CA SER A 309 -5.53 29.51 -11.39
C SER A 309 -5.55 28.23 -10.55
N ASN A 310 -4.86 27.18 -11.03
CA ASN A 310 -4.15 26.14 -10.27
C ASN A 310 -3.55 25.08 -11.23
N GLY A 311 -2.92 25.53 -12.32
CA GLY A 311 -2.21 24.68 -13.28
C GLY A 311 -1.05 25.44 -13.89
N LEU A 312 0.10 24.79 -13.97
CA LEU A 312 1.42 25.29 -14.35
C LEU A 312 1.44 26.36 -15.47
N LEU A 313 2.01 27.52 -15.15
CA LEU A 313 2.30 28.60 -16.10
C LEU A 313 3.62 28.34 -16.82
N CYS A 314 3.56 28.33 -18.15
CA CYS A 314 4.71 28.48 -19.03
C CYS A 314 4.79 29.97 -19.39
N ASP A 315 5.85 30.66 -19.00
CA ASP A 315 6.18 31.97 -19.57
C ASP A 315 7.68 31.97 -19.87
N ASN A 316 8.02 31.81 -21.16
CA ASN A 316 9.37 31.95 -21.68
C ASN A 316 9.30 32.18 -23.19
N THR A 317 9.05 33.43 -23.58
CA THR A 317 9.61 33.97 -24.84
C THR A 317 10.02 35.41 -24.63
N SER A 318 11.32 35.65 -24.78
CA SER A 318 11.92 36.96 -24.94
C SER A 318 11.26 37.71 -26.09
N ALA A 319 10.69 38.88 -25.78
CA ALA A 319 10.17 39.81 -26.76
C ALA A 319 11.32 40.38 -27.60
N ASP A 320 11.32 40.07 -28.89
CA ASP A 320 11.68 41.01 -29.97
C ASP A 320 11.31 40.37 -31.31
N GLN A 321 10.19 40.81 -31.88
CA GLN A 321 10.00 41.25 -33.28
C GLN A 321 8.53 41.14 -33.69
N GLU A 322 7.97 42.30 -34.06
CA GLU A 322 6.69 42.48 -34.73
C GLU A 322 6.69 41.83 -36.12
N GLY A 323 5.59 41.20 -36.53
CA GLY A 323 5.41 40.76 -37.92
C GLY A 323 4.27 39.78 -38.17
N GLU A 324 3.08 40.34 -38.44
CA GLU A 324 2.04 39.88 -39.37
C GLU A 324 1.51 38.42 -39.33
N THR A 325 0.25 38.33 -38.95
CA THR A 325 -0.72 37.25 -39.20
C THR A 325 -0.71 36.72 -40.65
N SER A 326 -0.50 35.41 -40.81
CA SER A 326 -1.10 34.66 -41.91
C SER A 326 -1.59 33.28 -41.43
N SER A 327 -2.82 32.98 -41.84
CA SER A 327 -3.63 31.81 -41.51
C SER A 327 -3.07 30.52 -42.13
N GLY A 328 -2.97 29.47 -41.31
CA GLY A 328 -2.66 28.11 -41.76
C GLY A 328 -2.30 27.18 -40.61
N GLN A 329 -3.18 27.03 -39.62
CA GLN A 329 -3.02 25.99 -38.60
C GLN A 329 -3.31 24.63 -39.26
N GLN A 330 -2.27 23.96 -39.73
CA GLN A 330 -2.30 22.51 -39.91
C GLN A 330 -2.39 21.89 -38.52
N GLU A 331 -3.50 21.21 -38.23
CA GLU A 331 -3.53 20.16 -37.21
C GLU A 331 -2.37 19.23 -37.53
N ALA A 332 -1.34 19.17 -36.67
CA ALA A 332 -0.27 18.21 -36.80
C ALA A 332 -0.88 16.84 -36.44
N GLU A 333 -1.46 16.17 -37.43
CA GLU A 333 -1.97 14.81 -37.32
C GLU A 333 -0.84 13.91 -36.81
N TYR A 334 -1.04 13.29 -35.64
CA TYR A 334 -0.05 12.38 -35.07
C TYR A 334 0.18 11.22 -36.03
N ASP A 335 1.42 11.06 -36.46
CA ASP A 335 1.80 9.97 -37.34
C ASP A 335 1.98 8.70 -36.49
N GLU A 336 0.95 7.85 -36.48
CA GLU A 336 0.93 6.59 -35.71
C GLU A 336 2.09 5.64 -36.05
N GLU A 337 2.67 5.78 -37.24
CA GLU A 337 3.82 4.98 -37.70
C GLU A 337 5.16 5.64 -37.39
N GLU A 338 5.19 6.83 -36.78
CA GLU A 338 6.43 7.54 -36.49
C GLU A 338 7.36 6.73 -35.58
N TRP A 339 6.82 6.14 -34.51
CA TRP A 339 7.59 5.27 -33.63
C TRP A 339 8.10 4.03 -34.37
N ASP A 340 7.25 3.42 -35.19
CA ASP A 340 7.59 2.23 -35.97
C ASP A 340 8.74 2.46 -36.94
N ARG A 341 8.80 3.66 -37.53
CA ARG A 341 9.94 4.08 -38.36
C ARG A 341 11.21 4.29 -37.55
N VAL A 342 11.13 4.89 -36.36
CA VAL A 342 12.30 5.22 -35.53
C VAL A 342 13.05 3.96 -35.12
N TRP A 343 12.37 2.97 -34.51
CA TRP A 343 13.06 1.75 -34.11
C TRP A 343 13.44 0.89 -35.33
N ALA A 344 12.65 0.89 -36.42
CA ALA A 344 13.00 0.16 -37.64
C ALA A 344 14.25 0.73 -38.33
N ASN A 345 14.51 2.04 -38.22
CA ASN A 345 15.72 2.66 -38.77
C ASN A 345 17.00 2.13 -38.11
N VAL A 346 16.95 1.74 -36.83
CA VAL A 346 18.06 1.07 -36.15
C VAL A 346 18.38 -0.26 -36.83
N GLY A 347 17.38 -1.11 -37.04
CA GLY A 347 17.53 -2.38 -37.77
C GLY A 347 18.00 -2.20 -39.22
N LYS A 348 17.50 -1.18 -39.93
CA LYS A 348 17.96 -0.85 -41.29
C LYS A 348 19.42 -0.41 -41.30
N SER A 349 19.85 0.38 -40.32
CA SER A 349 21.21 0.91 -40.25
C SER A 349 22.28 -0.17 -40.03
N ILE A 350 22.01 -1.18 -39.17
CA ILE A 350 22.92 -2.33 -39.01
C ILE A 350 22.95 -3.22 -40.25
N ASN A 351 21.81 -3.41 -40.92
CA ASN A 351 21.76 -4.13 -42.20
C ASN A 351 22.60 -3.44 -43.29
N CYS A 352 22.61 -2.10 -43.34
CA CYS A 352 23.49 -1.37 -44.26
C CYS A 352 24.98 -1.64 -43.99
N ILE A 353 25.38 -1.77 -42.73
CA ILE A 353 26.76 -2.13 -42.35
C ILE A 353 27.09 -3.56 -42.80
N ILE A 354 26.18 -4.51 -42.59
CA ILE A 354 26.34 -5.91 -43.01
C ILE A 354 26.50 -6.00 -44.54
N VAL A 355 25.60 -5.36 -45.30
CA VAL A 355 25.68 -5.33 -46.76
C VAL A 355 26.96 -4.67 -47.25
N MET A 356 27.43 -3.61 -46.59
CA MET A 356 28.70 -2.98 -46.93
C MET A 356 29.88 -3.92 -46.67
N TRP A 357 29.86 -4.65 -45.55
CA TRP A 357 30.89 -5.62 -45.22
C TRP A 357 30.96 -6.78 -46.22
N ASP A 358 29.81 -7.34 -46.61
CA ASP A 358 29.74 -8.39 -47.63
C ASP A 358 30.34 -7.94 -48.97
N ARG A 359 30.16 -6.66 -49.33
CA ARG A 359 30.76 -6.06 -50.53
C ARG A 359 32.27 -5.90 -50.40
N LEU A 360 32.77 -5.46 -49.25
CA LEU A 360 34.20 -5.32 -48.98
C LEU A 360 34.91 -6.68 -49.02
N GLN A 361 34.29 -7.73 -48.47
CA GLN A 361 34.81 -9.10 -48.55
C GLN A 361 34.82 -9.64 -49.99
N GLY A 362 33.81 -9.29 -50.81
CA GLY A 362 33.77 -9.63 -52.23
C GLY A 362 34.88 -8.96 -53.07
N GLN A 363 35.40 -7.81 -52.62
CA GLN A 363 36.46 -7.06 -53.28
C GLN A 363 37.88 -7.64 -53.01
N GLU A 364 38.05 -8.46 -51.96
CA GLU A 364 39.29 -9.14 -51.59
C GLU A 364 39.59 -10.45 -52.35
N ARG A 365 38.71 -10.92 -53.25
CA ARG A 365 38.97 -12.13 -54.07
C ARG A 365 39.39 -11.76 -55.50
N PRO A 366 40.68 -11.76 -55.87
CA PRO A 366 41.09 -11.67 -57.27
C PRO A 366 40.78 -12.97 -58.04
N GLN A 367 40.33 -12.80 -59.29
CA GLN A 367 40.30 -13.84 -60.31
C GLN A 367 41.72 -14.37 -60.57
N ASP A 368 42.05 -15.54 -60.02
CA ASP A 368 43.16 -16.37 -60.50
C ASP A 368 42.60 -17.50 -61.37
N GLN A 369 42.47 -17.28 -62.68
CA GLN A 369 42.45 -18.35 -63.68
C GLN A 369 43.05 -17.88 -65.03
N THR A 370 44.28 -18.29 -65.30
CA THR A 370 44.79 -18.66 -66.64
C THR A 370 45.87 -19.73 -66.43
N PRO A 371 46.06 -20.72 -67.34
CA PRO A 371 46.84 -20.47 -68.56
C PRO A 371 46.55 -21.34 -69.82
N SER A 372 47.18 -20.89 -70.93
CA SER A 372 47.56 -21.59 -72.18
C SER A 372 46.48 -21.80 -73.27
N ASP A 373 46.70 -21.60 -74.58
CA ASP A 373 47.92 -21.66 -75.41
C ASP A 373 47.77 -21.04 -76.83
N GLN A 374 48.91 -20.57 -77.38
CA GLN A 374 49.43 -20.65 -78.78
C GLN A 374 48.88 -19.81 -79.99
N GLN A 375 49.85 -19.07 -80.60
CA GLN A 375 50.10 -18.81 -82.05
C GLN A 375 49.08 -17.99 -82.89
N GLU A 376 49.39 -17.13 -83.87
CA GLU A 376 50.59 -16.74 -84.63
C GLU A 376 50.30 -15.43 -85.42
N ALA A 377 51.34 -14.61 -85.67
CA ALA A 377 51.59 -13.63 -86.75
C ALA A 377 50.47 -12.76 -87.40
N THR A 378 50.66 -11.42 -87.45
CA THR A 378 51.13 -10.64 -88.64
C THR A 378 50.96 -9.11 -88.45
N ALA A 379 51.73 -8.35 -89.23
CA ALA A 379 52.11 -6.95 -89.09
C ALA A 379 51.00 -5.88 -89.35
N GLY A 380 51.25 -4.67 -88.86
CA GLY A 380 50.58 -3.44 -89.31
C GLY A 380 50.82 -2.22 -88.41
N ASP A 381 51.63 -1.27 -88.87
CA ASP A 381 51.87 0.06 -88.30
C ASP A 381 50.59 0.86 -88.01
N THR A 382 50.58 1.77 -87.01
CA THR A 382 50.70 3.25 -87.18
C THR A 382 50.31 3.99 -85.88
N ASN A 383 51.11 5.01 -85.52
CA ASN A 383 50.96 6.06 -84.49
C ASN A 383 49.53 6.54 -84.11
N SER A 384 49.30 6.79 -82.80
CA SER A 384 49.02 8.15 -82.26
C SER A 384 48.92 8.22 -80.73
N GLN A 385 49.89 8.92 -80.13
CA GLN A 385 49.80 9.93 -79.06
C GLN A 385 48.77 9.79 -77.91
N ASN A 386 49.34 9.73 -76.70
CA ASN A 386 48.96 10.47 -75.49
C ASN A 386 47.46 10.62 -75.17
N THR A 387 46.99 9.81 -74.21
CA THR A 387 46.03 10.28 -73.21
C THR A 387 46.46 9.78 -71.84
N VAL A 388 46.41 10.72 -70.90
CA VAL A 388 46.94 10.66 -69.54
C VAL A 388 46.41 9.43 -68.81
N SER A 389 47.33 8.56 -68.41
CA SER A 389 47.12 7.62 -67.30
C SER A 389 46.90 8.43 -66.03
N SER A 390 45.66 8.81 -65.78
CA SER A 390 45.21 9.33 -64.50
C SER A 390 44.92 8.14 -63.60
N SER A 391 45.98 7.54 -63.06
CA SER A 391 45.91 6.65 -61.91
C SER A 391 45.45 7.48 -60.69
N VAL A 392 44.13 7.57 -60.54
CA VAL A 392 43.41 8.03 -59.34
C VAL A 392 42.45 6.88 -59.06
N SER A 393 42.45 6.16 -57.94
CA SER A 393 42.93 6.46 -56.60
C SER A 393 43.09 5.13 -55.85
N SER A 394 44.15 5.03 -55.06
CA SER A 394 44.37 4.04 -54.01
C SER A 394 43.08 3.71 -53.26
N GLY A 395 42.79 2.41 -53.08
CA GLY A 395 41.56 1.94 -52.44
C GLY A 395 41.35 2.61 -51.08
N SER A 396 40.17 3.21 -50.89
CA SER A 396 39.76 3.75 -49.60
C SER A 396 39.86 2.66 -48.53
N SER A 397 40.40 3.02 -47.36
CA SER A 397 40.47 2.05 -46.25
C SER A 397 39.06 1.59 -45.87
N TRP A 398 38.89 0.34 -45.43
CA TRP A 398 37.56 -0.18 -45.00
C TRP A 398 36.88 0.75 -43.99
N GLN A 399 37.68 1.39 -43.14
CA GLN A 399 37.22 2.38 -42.18
C GLN A 399 36.53 3.58 -42.84
N GLU A 400 37.06 4.13 -43.93
CA GLU A 400 36.46 5.30 -44.61
C GLU A 400 35.07 4.98 -45.16
N GLN A 401 34.81 3.73 -45.55
CA GLN A 401 33.50 3.29 -46.05
C GLN A 401 32.53 2.92 -44.93
N LEU A 402 33.03 2.37 -43.82
CA LEU A 402 32.20 1.95 -42.66
C LEU A 402 31.85 3.10 -41.73
N LEU A 403 32.70 4.13 -41.61
CA LEU A 403 32.53 5.25 -40.68
C LEU A 403 31.17 5.96 -40.83
N PRO A 404 30.71 6.38 -42.03
CA PRO A 404 29.42 7.05 -42.16
C PRO A 404 28.24 6.17 -41.74
N LEU A 405 28.32 4.85 -41.96
CA LEU A 405 27.28 3.89 -41.60
C LEU A 405 27.23 3.67 -40.09
N VAL A 406 28.39 3.58 -39.43
CA VAL A 406 28.50 3.49 -37.97
C VAL A 406 27.97 4.75 -37.30
N VAL A 407 28.30 5.94 -37.82
CA VAL A 407 27.73 7.21 -37.32
C VAL A 407 26.21 7.20 -37.43
N THR A 408 25.67 6.77 -38.59
CA THR A 408 24.23 6.66 -38.82
C THR A 408 23.57 5.71 -37.83
N LEU A 409 24.13 4.52 -37.59
CA LEU A 409 23.64 3.57 -36.58
C LEU A 409 23.60 4.21 -35.19
N ARG A 410 24.68 4.89 -34.79
CA ARG A 410 24.75 5.54 -33.47
C ARG A 410 23.71 6.64 -33.30
N ASP A 411 23.44 7.40 -34.36
CA ASP A 411 22.42 8.45 -34.34
C ASP A 411 21.00 7.87 -34.31
N CYS A 412 20.70 6.82 -35.09
CA CYS A 412 19.42 6.10 -35.02
C CYS A 412 19.18 5.51 -33.63
N VAL A 413 20.19 4.89 -33.03
CA VAL A 413 20.11 4.35 -31.65
C VAL A 413 19.88 5.48 -30.66
N ARG A 414 20.60 6.62 -30.78
CA ARG A 414 20.41 7.77 -29.88
C ARG A 414 18.99 8.32 -29.95
N GLU A 415 18.44 8.47 -31.15
CA GLU A 415 17.06 8.94 -31.35
C GLU A 415 16.05 7.98 -30.70
N ALA A 416 16.19 6.68 -30.97
CA ALA A 416 15.32 5.65 -30.44
C ALA A 416 15.36 5.60 -28.90
N VAL A 417 16.56 5.67 -28.30
CA VAL A 417 16.73 5.77 -26.84
C VAL A 417 16.09 7.04 -26.29
N GLY A 418 16.23 8.18 -26.96
CA GLY A 418 15.65 9.45 -26.53
C GLY A 418 14.12 9.36 -26.40
N LYS A 419 13.46 8.82 -27.43
CA LYS A 419 12.00 8.63 -27.44
C LYS A 419 11.54 7.57 -26.43
N ALA A 420 12.19 6.42 -26.39
CA ALA A 420 11.86 5.37 -25.43
C ALA A 420 12.03 5.82 -23.98
N ARG A 421 13.10 6.56 -23.68
CA ARG A 421 13.32 7.15 -22.35
C ARG A 421 12.20 8.12 -21.99
N ALA A 422 11.85 9.05 -22.89
CA ALA A 422 10.77 9.99 -22.64
C ALA A 422 9.44 9.27 -22.37
N ALA A 423 9.11 8.25 -23.17
CA ALA A 423 7.91 7.45 -23.03
C ALA A 423 7.85 6.70 -21.68
N MET A 424 8.91 5.98 -21.30
CA MET A 424 8.91 5.20 -20.07
C MET A 424 9.00 6.08 -18.81
N THR A 425 9.76 7.18 -18.87
CA THR A 425 9.76 8.19 -17.81
C THR A 425 8.36 8.76 -17.60
N PHE A 426 7.61 9.01 -18.68
CA PHE A 426 6.23 9.46 -18.58
C PHE A 426 5.32 8.42 -17.92
N VAL A 427 5.43 7.13 -18.30
CA VAL A 427 4.67 6.04 -17.66
C VAL A 427 4.93 5.99 -16.16
N ILE A 428 6.21 6.01 -15.75
CA ILE A 428 6.59 5.95 -14.33
C ILE A 428 6.06 7.18 -13.57
N LEU A 429 6.18 8.39 -14.15
CA LEU A 429 5.66 9.60 -13.52
C LEU A 429 4.15 9.55 -13.36
N GLN A 430 3.40 9.16 -14.39
CA GLN A 430 1.94 9.08 -14.33
C GLN A 430 1.46 7.98 -13.38
N GLY A 431 2.13 6.82 -13.34
CA GLY A 431 1.89 5.78 -12.34
C GLY A 431 2.15 6.28 -10.91
N ALA A 432 3.23 7.04 -10.71
CA ALA A 432 3.53 7.66 -9.43
C ALA A 432 2.51 8.74 -9.02
N VAL A 433 1.98 9.54 -9.96
CA VAL A 433 0.89 10.50 -9.70
C VAL A 433 -0.37 9.77 -9.26
N ALA A 434 -0.77 8.75 -10.02
CA ALA A 434 -1.96 7.96 -9.75
C ALA A 434 -1.92 7.34 -8.35
N SER A 435 -0.75 6.85 -7.92
CA SER A 435 -0.50 6.23 -6.61
C SER A 435 -0.11 7.22 -5.50
N SER A 436 -0.17 8.54 -5.75
CA SER A 436 0.12 9.56 -4.74
C SER A 436 -0.84 10.75 -4.83
N VAL A 437 -0.45 11.80 -5.57
CA VAL A 437 -1.16 13.09 -5.65
C VAL A 437 -2.62 12.93 -6.10
N ALA A 438 -2.93 11.94 -6.95
CA ALA A 438 -4.30 11.70 -7.41
C ALA A 438 -5.26 11.23 -6.29
N HIS A 439 -4.74 10.65 -5.21
CA HIS A 439 -5.53 10.30 -4.03
C HIS A 439 -5.94 11.52 -3.19
N GLY A 440 -5.46 12.70 -3.58
CA GLY A 440 -5.80 13.99 -3.02
C GLY A 440 -4.90 14.43 -1.87
N PRO A 441 -5.33 15.44 -1.08
CA PRO A 441 -4.54 15.95 0.03
C PRO A 441 -4.10 14.87 1.01
N THR A 442 -2.89 15.00 1.57
CA THR A 442 -2.30 14.03 2.50
C THR A 442 -3.21 13.68 3.68
N GLN A 443 -4.04 14.62 4.14
CA GLN A 443 -5.00 14.41 5.22
C GLN A 443 -6.09 13.39 4.87
N ILE A 444 -6.59 13.39 3.62
CA ILE A 444 -7.59 12.43 3.14
C ILE A 444 -6.96 11.04 3.05
N VAL A 445 -5.76 10.95 2.49
CA VAL A 445 -5.01 9.69 2.39
C VAL A 445 -4.73 9.10 3.77
N GLN A 446 -4.23 9.93 4.70
CA GLN A 446 -4.00 9.54 6.08
C GLN A 446 -5.28 9.07 6.79
N ARG A 447 -6.41 9.76 6.56
CA ARG A 447 -7.72 9.36 7.10
C ARG A 447 -8.12 7.97 6.60
N ARG A 448 -7.97 7.70 5.30
CA ARG A 448 -8.26 6.38 4.69
C ARG A 448 -7.40 5.27 5.31
N HIS A 449 -6.10 5.48 5.41
CA HIS A 449 -5.20 4.50 6.01
C HIS A 449 -5.49 4.28 7.51
N ALA A 450 -5.87 5.33 8.24
CA ALA A 450 -6.23 5.22 9.65
C ALA A 450 -7.50 4.39 9.85
N VAL A 451 -8.58 4.66 9.11
CA VAL A 451 -9.84 3.90 9.24
C VAL A 451 -9.68 2.45 8.77
N PHE A 452 -8.91 2.23 7.71
CA PHE A 452 -8.53 0.89 7.26
C PHE A 452 -7.75 0.13 8.34
N SER A 453 -6.73 0.76 8.96
CA SER A 453 -5.96 0.18 10.07
C SER A 453 -6.84 -0.25 11.24
N GLN A 454 -7.81 0.60 11.61
CA GLN A 454 -8.73 0.33 12.71
C GLN A 454 -9.63 -0.88 12.40
N ALA A 455 -10.14 -0.97 11.17
CA ALA A 455 -10.98 -2.08 10.73
C ALA A 455 -10.17 -3.38 10.61
N LEU A 456 -8.98 -3.32 10.00
CA LEU A 456 -8.08 -4.46 9.82
C LEU A 456 -7.66 -5.07 11.16
N SER A 457 -7.38 -4.25 12.17
CA SER A 457 -7.02 -4.75 13.51
C SER A 457 -8.14 -5.56 14.16
N ALA A 458 -9.40 -5.11 13.99
CA ALA A 458 -10.56 -5.84 14.49
C ALA A 458 -10.79 -7.15 13.73
N VAL A 459 -10.68 -7.13 12.40
CA VAL A 459 -10.83 -8.34 11.57
C VAL A 459 -9.73 -9.35 11.82
N ALA A 460 -8.48 -8.92 11.92
CA ALA A 460 -7.36 -9.81 12.22
C ALA A 460 -7.54 -10.50 13.58
N CYS A 461 -7.97 -9.75 14.61
CA CYS A 461 -8.30 -10.32 15.91
C CYS A 461 -9.41 -11.38 15.79
N GLY A 462 -10.53 -11.06 15.14
CA GLY A 462 -11.64 -12.00 14.94
C GLY A 462 -11.22 -13.23 14.11
N PHE A 463 -10.46 -13.03 13.04
CA PHE A 463 -9.96 -14.10 12.18
C PHE A 463 -9.03 -15.04 12.95
N MET A 464 -8.09 -14.52 13.75
CA MET A 464 -7.20 -15.34 14.55
C MET A 464 -7.97 -16.21 15.55
N LEU A 465 -8.98 -15.66 16.22
CA LEU A 465 -9.82 -16.42 17.15
C LEU A 465 -10.63 -17.50 16.43
N LYS A 466 -11.29 -17.14 15.32
CA LYS A 466 -12.08 -18.08 14.51
C LYS A 466 -11.23 -19.20 13.90
N LEU A 467 -10.06 -18.86 13.37
CA LEU A 467 -9.12 -19.83 12.85
C LEU A 467 -8.68 -20.79 13.97
N ASN A 468 -8.23 -20.27 15.12
CA ASN A 468 -7.80 -21.07 16.25
C ASN A 468 -8.90 -22.02 16.76
N ALA A 469 -10.15 -21.55 16.84
CA ALA A 469 -11.28 -22.37 17.23
C ALA A 469 -11.62 -23.48 16.20
N GLY A 470 -11.37 -23.22 14.91
CA GLY A 470 -11.70 -24.12 13.81
C GLY A 470 -10.55 -25.00 13.30
N LEU A 471 -9.35 -24.96 13.91
CA LEU A 471 -8.19 -25.75 13.46
C LEU A 471 -8.44 -27.27 13.47
N GLU A 472 -9.33 -27.74 14.34
CA GLU A 472 -9.68 -29.17 14.47
C GLU A 472 -10.90 -29.55 13.61
N ASP A 473 -11.53 -28.59 12.94
CA ASP A 473 -12.71 -28.82 12.10
C ASP A 473 -12.32 -28.84 10.60
N PRO A 474 -12.21 -30.03 9.99
CA PRO A 474 -11.80 -30.15 8.59
C PRO A 474 -12.84 -29.58 7.61
N GLU A 475 -14.13 -29.58 7.96
CA GLU A 475 -15.18 -29.03 7.10
C GLU A 475 -15.10 -27.50 7.10
N TYR A 476 -14.89 -26.90 8.26
CA TYR A 476 -14.63 -25.46 8.38
C TYR A 476 -13.38 -25.03 7.60
N LEU A 477 -12.27 -25.75 7.72
CA LEU A 477 -11.04 -25.42 6.99
C LEU A 477 -11.22 -25.55 5.47
N GLN A 478 -11.94 -26.58 5.01
CA GLN A 478 -12.27 -26.74 3.59
C GLN A 478 -13.18 -25.60 3.09
N GLN A 479 -14.16 -25.18 3.90
CA GLN A 479 -15.01 -24.03 3.58
C GLN A 479 -14.18 -22.74 3.49
N LEU A 480 -13.29 -22.51 4.47
CA LEU A 480 -12.42 -21.34 4.52
C LEU A 480 -11.50 -21.25 3.28
N LEU A 481 -10.94 -22.38 2.82
CA LEU A 481 -10.11 -22.43 1.62
C LEU A 481 -10.89 -22.22 0.32
N SER A 482 -12.14 -22.67 0.25
CA SER A 482 -12.93 -22.63 -0.98
C SER A 482 -13.71 -21.32 -1.16
N VAL A 483 -14.18 -20.73 -0.06
CA VAL A 483 -15.05 -19.54 -0.08
C VAL A 483 -14.31 -18.29 0.44
N GLY A 484 -13.34 -18.46 1.34
CA GLY A 484 -12.68 -17.35 2.02
C GLY A 484 -13.40 -16.92 3.31
N VAL A 485 -12.99 -15.78 3.85
CA VAL A 485 -13.53 -15.21 5.10
C VAL A 485 -14.68 -14.27 4.76
N LEU A 486 -15.83 -14.48 5.38
CA LEU A 486 -16.92 -13.50 5.40
C LEU A 486 -16.89 -12.72 6.72
N VAL A 487 -16.76 -11.40 6.63
CA VAL A 487 -16.78 -10.51 7.79
C VAL A 487 -18.08 -9.72 7.79
N GLN A 488 -18.86 -9.83 8.87
CA GLN A 488 -20.07 -9.04 9.08
C GLN A 488 -19.77 -7.90 10.06
N PHE A 489 -20.07 -6.68 9.64
CA PHE A 489 -20.04 -5.50 10.51
C PHE A 489 -21.46 -5.04 10.79
N GLU A 490 -21.77 -4.82 12.07
CA GLU A 490 -23.02 -4.21 12.51
C GLU A 490 -22.70 -2.89 13.21
N SER A 491 -23.30 -1.80 12.74
CA SER A 491 -23.13 -0.47 13.33
C SER A 491 -24.36 -0.08 14.12
N LEU A 492 -24.14 0.40 15.35
CA LEU A 492 -25.17 0.94 16.23
C LEU A 492 -25.19 2.48 16.23
N LEU A 493 -24.43 3.11 15.33
CA LEU A 493 -24.39 4.56 15.17
C LEU A 493 -25.70 5.08 14.55
N SER A 494 -26.11 6.28 14.94
CA SER A 494 -27.19 6.99 14.26
C SER A 494 -26.67 7.72 13.01
N THR A 495 -27.59 8.23 12.20
CA THR A 495 -27.26 9.10 11.06
C THR A 495 -27.25 10.58 11.44
N TYR A 496 -27.04 10.92 12.71
CA TYR A 496 -27.14 12.29 13.22
C TYR A 496 -25.78 12.87 13.60
N GLY A 497 -25.57 14.14 13.26
CA GLY A 497 -24.36 14.89 13.65
C GLY A 497 -23.08 14.23 13.13
N ASP A 498 -22.09 14.11 14.01
CA ASP A 498 -20.78 13.53 13.69
C ASP A 498 -20.85 12.03 13.36
N GLU A 499 -21.86 11.30 13.86
CA GLU A 499 -22.00 9.85 13.63
C GLU A 499 -22.23 9.52 12.15
N VAL A 500 -22.84 10.43 11.38
CA VAL A 500 -22.97 10.24 9.92
C VAL A 500 -21.60 10.28 9.24
N GLY A 501 -20.68 11.12 9.73
CA GLY A 501 -19.32 11.18 9.22
C GLY A 501 -18.50 9.96 9.64
N MET A 502 -18.76 9.40 10.82
CA MET A 502 -18.16 8.13 11.25
C MET A 502 -18.65 6.97 10.39
N LEU A 503 -19.93 6.93 10.01
CA LEU A 503 -20.46 5.95 9.08
C LEU A 503 -19.84 6.08 7.68
N GLU A 504 -19.62 7.31 7.20
CA GLU A 504 -18.92 7.58 5.94
C GLU A 504 -17.44 7.16 5.96
N ASP A 505 -16.78 7.22 7.12
CA ASP A 505 -15.43 6.67 7.34
C ASP A 505 -15.44 5.14 7.32
N MET A 506 -16.33 4.55 8.13
CA MET A 506 -16.48 3.11 8.28
C MET A 506 -16.83 2.43 6.95
N GLU A 507 -17.71 3.02 6.15
CA GLU A 507 -18.10 2.46 4.84
C GLU A 507 -16.88 2.26 3.94
N VAL A 508 -16.01 3.27 3.84
CA VAL A 508 -14.80 3.19 3.02
C VAL A 508 -13.77 2.26 3.65
N GLY A 509 -13.51 2.39 4.95
CA GLY A 509 -12.53 1.56 5.65
C GLY A 509 -12.88 0.07 5.62
N VAL A 510 -14.17 -0.28 5.66
CA VAL A 510 -14.65 -1.66 5.52
C VAL A 510 -14.60 -2.13 4.06
N ALA A 511 -14.96 -1.28 3.10
CA ALA A 511 -14.85 -1.63 1.68
C ALA A 511 -13.41 -1.97 1.28
N ASP A 512 -12.43 -1.22 1.78
CA ASP A 512 -11.00 -1.44 1.54
C ASP A 512 -10.49 -2.79 2.08
N LEU A 513 -11.23 -3.45 3.00
CA LEU A 513 -10.88 -4.79 3.46
C LEU A 513 -11.10 -5.88 2.41
N SER A 514 -11.86 -5.59 1.33
CA SER A 514 -12.10 -6.55 0.26
C SER A 514 -10.83 -6.92 -0.52
N ASP A 515 -9.81 -6.08 -0.46
CA ASP A 515 -8.49 -6.29 -1.07
C ASP A 515 -7.50 -7.01 -0.13
N VAL A 516 -7.95 -7.42 1.07
CA VAL A 516 -7.11 -8.09 2.07
C VAL A 516 -7.21 -9.61 1.94
N ALA A 517 -6.06 -10.27 1.82
CA ALA A 517 -5.93 -11.71 1.86
C ALA A 517 -5.16 -12.17 3.10
N PHE A 518 -5.74 -13.09 3.87
CA PHE A 518 -5.02 -13.78 4.94
C PHE A 518 -4.31 -15.00 4.37
N THR A 519 -2.97 -15.00 4.42
CA THR A 519 -2.15 -16.16 4.06
C THR A 519 -1.58 -16.77 5.33
N VAL A 520 -1.94 -18.02 5.60
CA VAL A 520 -1.42 -18.76 6.76
C VAL A 520 -0.16 -19.50 6.32
N THR A 521 0.96 -19.22 7.00
CA THR A 521 2.24 -19.87 6.76
C THR A 521 2.73 -20.52 8.04
N GLU A 522 3.42 -21.65 7.92
CA GLU A 522 4.09 -22.28 9.06
C GLU A 522 5.22 -21.38 9.57
N ALA A 523 5.29 -21.17 10.88
CA ALA A 523 6.35 -20.37 11.50
C ALA A 523 7.69 -21.10 11.40
N THR A 524 8.75 -20.38 11.02
CA THR A 524 10.11 -20.96 10.85
C THR A 524 10.85 -21.20 12.18
N THR A 525 10.36 -20.62 13.28
CA THR A 525 10.98 -20.61 14.61
C THR A 525 9.90 -20.53 15.70
N GLU A 526 10.14 -21.14 16.87
CA GLU A 526 9.25 -21.06 18.05
C GLU A 526 9.55 -19.84 18.95
N GLN A 527 10.46 -18.95 18.56
CA GLN A 527 10.79 -17.79 19.38
C GLN A 527 9.69 -16.71 19.29
N PRO A 528 9.18 -16.20 20.43
CA PRO A 528 8.12 -15.18 20.45
C PRO A 528 8.47 -13.89 19.69
N GLU A 529 9.76 -13.59 19.55
CA GLU A 529 10.29 -12.38 18.90
C GLU A 529 10.06 -12.35 17.39
N ASP A 530 9.85 -13.51 16.75
CA ASP A 530 9.51 -13.61 15.33
C ASP A 530 7.99 -13.57 15.07
N THR A 531 7.16 -13.76 16.10
CA THR A 531 5.68 -13.65 15.99
C THR A 531 5.14 -12.23 16.16
N ALA A 532 5.98 -11.27 16.54
CA ALA A 532 5.69 -9.84 16.45
C ALA A 532 7.04 -9.10 16.49
N ALA A 533 7.57 -8.73 15.33
CA ALA A 533 8.89 -8.11 15.23
C ALA A 533 9.10 -6.94 16.22
N GLY A 534 10.16 -7.04 17.05
CA GLY A 534 10.73 -5.91 17.79
C GLY A 534 11.37 -6.27 19.14
N HIS A 535 12.70 -6.34 19.16
CA HIS A 535 13.58 -6.48 20.35
C HIS A 535 13.10 -5.72 21.60
N SER A 536 13.26 -6.33 22.78
CA SER A 536 13.42 -5.60 24.05
C SER A 536 14.25 -6.44 25.03
N GLU A 537 15.39 -5.87 25.44
CA GLU A 537 16.33 -6.44 26.41
C GLU A 537 15.70 -6.57 27.81
N GLU A 538 15.97 -7.70 28.48
CA GLU A 538 15.62 -7.95 29.88
C GLU A 538 16.37 -7.00 30.82
N HIS A 539 15.67 -6.14 31.57
CA HIS A 539 16.14 -5.63 32.87
C HIS A 539 15.00 -5.75 33.89
N GLY A 540 15.33 -6.19 35.11
CA GLY A 540 14.37 -6.43 36.18
C GLY A 540 13.71 -5.14 36.66
N GLU A 541 12.42 -4.97 36.39
CA GLU A 541 11.67 -3.76 36.72
C GLU A 541 10.42 -4.05 37.58
N GLN A 542 10.03 -3.07 38.40
CA GLN A 542 8.81 -3.10 39.21
C GLN A 542 7.57 -3.06 38.32
N HIS A 543 6.65 -4.01 38.49
CA HIS A 543 5.39 -4.04 37.77
C HIS A 543 4.31 -3.27 38.54
N THR A 544 3.74 -2.24 37.90
CA THR A 544 2.57 -1.51 38.40
C THR A 544 1.40 -1.75 37.46
N HIS A 545 0.36 -2.45 37.93
CA HIS A 545 -0.86 -2.68 37.20
C HIS A 545 -1.92 -1.67 37.63
N THR A 546 -2.46 -0.88 36.70
CA THR A 546 -3.56 0.05 36.98
C THR A 546 -4.76 -0.29 36.12
N LEU A 547 -5.87 -0.66 36.75
CA LEU A 547 -7.14 -0.94 36.10
C LEU A 547 -8.13 0.17 36.42
N THR A 548 -8.65 0.83 35.38
CA THR A 548 -9.64 1.90 35.53
C THR A 548 -10.94 1.54 34.82
N LEU A 549 -12.01 1.43 35.59
CA LEU A 549 -13.36 1.20 35.10
C LEU A 549 -14.17 2.48 35.25
N THR A 550 -14.62 3.03 34.13
CA THR A 550 -15.47 4.23 34.10
C THR A 550 -16.85 3.87 33.58
N HIS A 551 -17.88 4.21 34.35
CA HIS A 551 -19.28 4.08 33.95
C HIS A 551 -19.95 5.45 33.96
N THR A 552 -20.56 5.83 32.83
CA THR A 552 -21.26 7.10 32.67
C THR A 552 -22.72 6.86 32.30
N HIS A 553 -23.63 7.41 33.10
CA HIS A 553 -25.05 7.39 32.84
C HIS A 553 -25.56 8.82 32.64
N THR A 554 -26.17 9.07 31.47
CA THR A 554 -26.76 10.38 31.14
C THR A 554 -28.26 10.25 30.99
N HIS A 555 -29.00 11.04 31.75
CA HIS A 555 -30.46 11.11 31.69
C HIS A 555 -30.88 12.52 31.26
N THR A 556 -31.68 12.61 30.19
CA THR A 556 -32.20 13.87 29.66
C THR A 556 -33.71 13.94 29.88
N HIS A 557 -34.17 15.04 30.44
CA HIS A 557 -35.58 15.27 30.69
C HIS A 557 -36.02 16.62 30.12
N SER A 558 -37.05 16.60 29.27
CA SER A 558 -37.55 17.78 28.57
C SER A 558 -39.00 18.06 29.00
N HIS A 559 -39.22 19.24 29.58
CA HIS A 559 -40.54 19.77 29.88
C HIS A 559 -40.64 21.20 29.36
N THR A 560 -41.49 21.46 28.37
CA THR A 560 -41.67 22.80 27.80
C THR A 560 -41.95 23.83 28.91
N PRO A 561 -41.11 24.87 29.09
CA PRO A 561 -40.14 25.43 28.14
C PRO A 561 -38.64 25.13 28.42
N HIS A 562 -38.30 24.16 29.28
CA HIS A 562 -36.93 23.88 29.73
C HIS A 562 -36.47 22.41 29.53
N THR A 563 -35.17 22.23 29.29
CA THR A 563 -34.53 20.90 29.19
C THR A 563 -33.45 20.78 30.26
N HIS A 564 -33.48 19.67 30.99
CA HIS A 564 -32.50 19.31 32.02
C HIS A 564 -31.70 18.09 31.57
N ILE A 565 -30.37 18.17 31.69
CA ILE A 565 -29.46 17.05 31.42
C ILE A 565 -28.71 16.74 32.71
N HIS A 566 -28.83 15.50 33.18
CA HIS A 566 -28.08 14.96 34.30
C HIS A 566 -27.10 13.92 33.79
N THR A 567 -25.81 14.12 34.03
CA THR A 567 -24.76 13.16 33.71
C THR A 567 -24.06 12.74 34.99
N LEU A 568 -24.16 11.47 35.34
CA LEU A 568 -23.44 10.86 36.46
C LEU A 568 -22.33 9.98 35.90
N THR A 569 -21.08 10.30 36.24
CA THR A 569 -19.90 9.51 35.87
C THR A 569 -19.26 8.98 37.14
N HIS A 570 -19.09 7.66 37.21
CA HIS A 570 -18.37 6.99 38.28
C HIS A 570 -17.14 6.29 37.71
N THR A 571 -15.98 6.66 38.22
CA THR A 571 -14.68 6.10 37.83
C THR A 571 -14.08 5.38 39.03
N LEU A 572 -13.79 4.10 38.87
CA LEU A 572 -13.08 3.28 39.84
C LEU A 572 -11.70 2.93 39.26
N THR A 573 -10.65 3.37 39.93
CA THR A 573 -9.26 3.06 39.60
C THR A 573 -8.68 2.19 40.70
N HIS A 574 -8.17 1.02 40.34
CA HIS A 574 -7.42 0.14 41.21
C HIS A 574 -5.98 0.05 40.71
N THR A 575 -5.03 0.40 41.56
CA THR A 575 -3.60 0.34 41.28
C THR A 575 -2.93 -0.65 42.22
N LEU A 576 -2.23 -1.61 41.64
CA LEU A 576 -1.48 -2.64 42.34
C LEU A 576 0.00 -2.57 41.93
N THR A 577 0.86 -2.37 42.92
CA THR A 577 2.31 -2.26 42.71
C THR A 577 3.03 -3.46 43.33
N HIS A 578 3.77 -4.20 42.51
CA HIS A 578 4.59 -5.33 42.92
C HIS A 578 6.08 -4.96 42.90
N SER A 579 6.77 -5.24 44.02
CA SER A 579 8.21 -5.03 44.18
C SER A 579 8.83 -6.23 44.91
N PRO A 580 10.00 -6.75 44.50
CA PRO A 580 10.58 -7.96 45.06
C PRO A 580 11.09 -7.82 46.51
N LEU A 581 11.08 -6.61 47.08
CA LEU A 581 11.64 -6.31 48.41
C LEU A 581 10.63 -5.67 49.39
N THR A 582 9.37 -5.46 49.01
CA THR A 582 8.33 -4.86 49.87
C THR A 582 6.97 -5.53 49.67
N PRO A 583 6.11 -5.63 50.72
CA PRO A 583 4.76 -6.17 50.57
C PRO A 583 3.93 -5.34 49.57
N HIS A 584 3.03 -6.02 48.86
CA HIS A 584 2.18 -5.44 47.83
C HIS A 584 1.31 -4.32 48.39
N THR A 585 1.22 -3.21 47.65
CA THR A 585 0.37 -2.06 48.00
C THR A 585 -0.78 -1.96 47.02
N HIS A 586 -2.00 -1.88 47.55
CA HIS A 586 -3.24 -1.77 46.80
C HIS A 586 -3.82 -0.38 47.02
N THR A 587 -4.04 0.38 45.96
CA THR A 587 -4.71 1.68 46.06
C THR A 587 -6.00 1.64 45.25
N HIS A 588 -7.13 1.90 45.90
CA HIS A 588 -8.44 2.05 45.28
C HIS A 588 -8.87 3.51 45.33
N THR A 589 -9.09 4.12 44.17
CA THR A 589 -9.63 5.47 44.04
C THR A 589 -10.99 5.44 43.36
N HIS A 590 -12.01 5.95 44.06
CA HIS A 590 -13.34 6.18 43.55
C HIS A 590 -13.54 7.66 43.27
N THR A 591 -13.88 8.01 42.03
CA THR A 591 -14.25 9.37 41.64
C THR A 591 -15.66 9.38 41.09
N LEU A 592 -16.57 10.08 41.79
CA LEU A 592 -17.94 10.30 41.35
C LEU A 592 -18.09 11.76 40.92
N THR A 593 -18.44 11.97 39.66
CA THR A 593 -18.73 13.28 39.08
C THR A 593 -20.19 13.35 38.66
N HIS A 594 -20.93 14.30 39.23
CA HIS A 594 -22.30 14.60 38.85
C HIS A 594 -22.36 15.98 38.21
N THR A 595 -22.82 16.03 36.96
CA THR A 595 -23.00 17.25 36.17
C THR A 595 -24.48 17.44 35.86
N HIS A 596 -25.01 18.61 36.22
CA HIS A 596 -26.38 19.01 35.90
C HIS A 596 -26.38 20.29 35.09
N THR A 597 -27.04 20.26 33.94
CA THR A 597 -27.18 21.41 33.03
C THR A 597 -28.65 21.77 32.85
N HIS A 598 -28.99 23.03 33.14
CA HIS A 598 -30.33 23.59 32.95
C HIS A 598 -30.28 24.88 32.13
N SER A 599 -30.84 24.82 30.92
CA SER A 599 -31.21 25.89 29.97
C SER A 599 -30.25 27.06 29.68
N GLN A 600 -29.10 27.16 30.38
CA GLN A 600 -27.93 28.03 30.16
C GLN A 600 -26.88 27.94 31.31
N HIS A 601 -27.17 27.28 32.43
CA HIS A 601 -26.24 27.09 33.55
C HIS A 601 -25.86 25.61 33.73
N THR A 602 -24.56 25.34 33.94
CA THR A 602 -24.03 24.00 34.23
C THR A 602 -23.35 23.99 35.59
N HIS A 603 -23.72 23.04 36.43
CA HIS A 603 -23.10 22.80 37.74
C HIS A 603 -22.51 21.40 37.76
N THR A 604 -21.23 21.29 38.10
CA THR A 604 -20.51 20.01 38.21
C THR A 604 -19.97 19.89 39.62
N HIS A 605 -20.27 18.75 40.25
CA HIS A 605 -19.72 18.36 41.54
C HIS A 605 -18.95 17.06 41.40
N THR A 606 -17.69 17.05 41.85
CA THR A 606 -16.82 15.88 41.84
C THR A 606 -16.40 15.54 43.25
N HIS A 607 -16.57 14.27 43.62
CA HIS A 607 -16.13 13.71 44.88
C HIS A 607 -15.15 12.57 44.59
N THR A 608 -13.96 12.64 45.18
CA THR A 608 -12.92 11.61 45.06
C THR A 608 -12.57 11.06 46.43
N HIS A 609 -12.58 9.73 46.56
CA HIS A 609 -12.17 9.01 47.74
C HIS A 609 -11.10 8.00 47.37
N THR A 610 -9.98 8.01 48.10
CA THR A 610 -8.85 7.09 47.89
C THR A 610 -8.61 6.28 49.15
N HIS A 611 -8.47 4.97 48.98
CA HIS A 611 -8.12 3.99 50.00
C HIS A 611 -6.81 3.31 49.59
N THR A 612 -5.89 3.16 50.54
CA THR A 612 -4.55 2.56 50.38
C THR A 612 -4.34 1.43 51.37
#